data_AF-A0A851IYC3-F1
#
_entry.id   AF-A0A851IYC3-F1
#
_cell.length_a   1.000
_cell.length_b   1.000
_cell.length_c   1.000
_cell.angle_alpha   90.00
_cell.angle_beta   90.00
_cell.angle_gamma   90.00
#
_symmetry.space_group_name_H-M   'P 1'
#
loop_
_entity.id
_entity.type
_entity.pdbx_description
1 polymer ?
#
loop_
_entity_poly.entity_id
_entity_poly.type
_entity_poly.pdbx_seq_one_letter_code
_entity_poly.pdbx_strand_id
1 'polypeptide(L)'
;MRKLRLALLGIVSIFCLNSCITSALIGTAVALCGENGCNDFGKKGGKKDYGGIYVLFKENDLKTKEYLKSLLLRPKEKLEVDKGVSVNVPQGFILKKDGKSKYFYDKINEIGFSIIYDDNSKIKKVYENEDLTYKTKLISEKKGARIYKVEDKVESQNIDSFLIKKILNDKYIYIYLYVNRNDKNIPEFMEFYKDFMENL
;
A
#
# COMPACT_ATOMS: atom_id res chain seq x y z
N MET A 1 -79.61 -8.82 -16.59
CA MET A 1 -79.57 -9.53 -15.28
C MET A 1 -78.10 -9.65 -14.89
N ARG A 2 -77.56 -9.36 -13.71
CA ARG A 2 -77.98 -8.88 -12.38
C ARG A 2 -76.67 -8.25 -11.85
N LYS A 3 -76.64 -6.95 -11.56
CA LYS A 3 -76.52 -6.37 -10.20
C LYS A 3 -75.37 -6.97 -9.36
N LEU A 4 -74.34 -6.16 -9.01
CA LEU A 4 -74.29 -5.33 -7.78
C LEU A 4 -74.14 -6.26 -6.54
N ARG A 5 -73.24 -6.13 -5.58
CA ARG A 5 -72.20 -5.17 -5.15
C ARG A 5 -71.68 -5.76 -3.82
N LEU A 6 -70.55 -5.22 -3.35
CA LEU A 6 -70.21 -5.07 -1.92
C LEU A 6 -69.92 -6.40 -1.18
N ALA A 7 -68.99 -6.46 -0.23
CA ALA A 7 -68.58 -5.42 0.68
C ALA A 7 -67.36 -5.90 1.48
N LEU A 8 -66.56 -4.94 1.94
CA LEU A 8 -65.78 -4.97 3.19
C LEU A 8 -64.61 -5.98 3.24
N LEU A 9 -63.39 -5.65 3.66
CA LEU A 9 -62.89 -4.56 4.50
C LEU A 9 -61.61 -4.02 3.84
N GLY A 10 -61.38 -2.71 3.81
CA GLY A 10 -60.96 -1.95 4.99
C GLY A 10 -59.43 -1.83 4.95
N ILE A 11 -58.91 -0.79 4.30
CA ILE A 11 -58.56 0.48 4.96
C ILE A 11 -57.16 0.40 5.58
N VAL A 12 -56.23 1.07 4.89
CA VAL A 12 -55.37 2.12 5.45
C VAL A 12 -54.36 1.61 6.49
N SER A 13 -53.13 1.36 6.06
CA SER A 13 -52.04 2.33 6.16
C SER A 13 -51.39 2.38 7.53
N ILE A 14 -50.08 2.59 7.49
CA ILE A 14 -49.32 3.40 8.43
C ILE A 14 -48.82 2.68 9.72
N PHE A 15 -47.51 2.85 9.89
CA PHE A 15 -46.62 2.49 11.01
C PHE A 15 -46.26 1.00 11.11
N CYS A 16 -45.02 0.61 10.79
CA CYS A 16 -43.85 0.76 11.66
C CYS A 16 -44.06 0.13 13.04
N LEU A 17 -43.10 -0.74 13.42
CA LEU A 17 -42.81 -1.25 14.77
C LEU A 17 -43.70 -2.45 15.15
N ASN A 18 -43.22 -3.62 15.58
CA ASN A 18 -41.98 -4.11 16.18
C ASN A 18 -42.03 -5.66 16.01
N SER A 19 -40.98 -6.44 15.76
CA SER A 19 -39.77 -6.58 16.56
C SER A 19 -38.87 -7.63 15.89
N CYS A 20 -37.68 -7.24 15.46
CA CYS A 20 -36.51 -8.08 15.62
C CYS A 20 -35.33 -7.13 15.81
N ILE A 21 -35.32 -6.53 17.01
CA ILE A 21 -34.11 -5.97 17.58
C ILE A 21 -33.24 -7.18 17.93
N THR A 22 -32.21 -7.42 17.14
CA THR A 22 -30.94 -7.92 17.66
C THR A 22 -29.83 -7.16 16.97
N SER A 23 -29.54 -6.01 17.58
CA SER A 23 -28.22 -5.42 17.59
C SER A 23 -27.18 -6.47 17.97
N ALA A 24 -26.39 -6.94 16.99
CA ALA A 24 -25.13 -7.63 17.22
C ALA A 24 -24.19 -7.41 16.03
N LEU A 25 -23.09 -6.69 16.31
CA LEU A 25 -21.83 -6.59 15.56
C LEU A 25 -21.91 -5.90 14.19
N ILE A 26 -21.54 -4.62 14.06
CA ILE A 26 -20.16 -4.12 14.14
C ILE A 26 -19.14 -5.18 13.69
N GLY A 27 -18.69 -5.03 12.44
CA GLY A 27 -17.32 -5.34 12.06
C GLY A 27 -17.00 -6.80 11.75
N THR A 28 -17.47 -7.31 10.61
CA THR A 28 -16.68 -8.26 9.80
C THR A 28 -17.17 -8.18 8.36
N ALA A 29 -16.54 -7.32 7.55
CA ALA A 29 -16.46 -7.56 6.12
C ALA A 29 -15.52 -8.77 5.91
N VAL A 30 -16.02 -9.96 6.24
CA VAL A 30 -15.44 -11.23 5.85
C VAL A 30 -16.42 -11.81 4.84
N ALA A 31 -16.24 -11.42 3.58
CA ALA A 31 -16.92 -12.04 2.46
C ALA A 31 -15.89 -12.39 1.39
N LEU A 32 -15.72 -13.71 1.23
CA LEU A 32 -15.33 -14.39 -0.01
C LEU A 32 -13.84 -14.38 -0.37
N CYS A 33 -13.04 -15.10 0.43
CA CYS A 33 -11.89 -15.84 -0.10
C CYS A 33 -12.45 -17.09 -0.81
N GLY A 34 -12.66 -17.02 -2.13
CA GLY A 34 -12.85 -18.22 -2.96
C GLY A 34 -11.58 -19.09 -2.94
N GLU A 35 -11.74 -20.37 -3.28
CA GLU A 35 -10.75 -21.48 -3.17
C GLU A 35 -9.40 -21.29 -3.90
N ASN A 36 -9.09 -20.10 -4.43
CA ASN A 36 -7.78 -19.76 -4.96
C ASN A 36 -7.15 -18.63 -4.14
N GLY A 37 -6.43 -19.03 -3.08
CA GLY A 37 -5.35 -18.28 -2.46
C GLY A 37 -5.63 -16.79 -2.21
N CYS A 38 -6.24 -16.47 -1.08
CA CYS A 38 -6.12 -15.15 -0.48
C CYS A 38 -4.63 -14.86 -0.25
N ASN A 39 -4.01 -14.17 -1.22
CA ASN A 39 -2.65 -13.65 -1.10
C ASN A 39 -2.67 -12.63 0.03
N ASP A 40 -2.08 -13.04 1.16
CA ASP A 40 -2.05 -12.36 2.45
C ASP A 40 -1.21 -11.06 2.36
N PHE A 41 -1.74 -10.06 1.67
CA PHE A 41 -1.18 -8.72 1.59
C PHE A 41 -1.66 -7.91 2.78
N GLY A 42 -0.87 -7.97 3.85
CA GLY A 42 -1.09 -7.20 5.07
C GLY A 42 -1.92 -7.98 6.09
N LYS A 43 -1.25 -8.81 6.89
CA LYS A 43 -1.80 -9.22 8.18
C LYS A 43 -2.21 -7.96 8.96
N LYS A 44 -3.51 -7.81 9.21
CA LYS A 44 -4.13 -6.89 10.19
C LYS A 44 -3.89 -5.37 10.02
N GLY A 45 -3.76 -4.85 8.81
CA GLY A 45 -3.54 -3.41 8.59
C GLY A 45 -4.64 -2.71 7.77
N GLY A 46 -5.06 -1.52 8.20
CA GLY A 46 -5.92 -0.62 7.44
C GLY A 46 -5.11 0.36 6.57
N LYS A 47 -5.83 1.26 5.89
CA LYS A 47 -5.25 2.32 5.03
C LYS A 47 -4.13 3.15 5.71
N LYS A 48 -4.15 3.24 7.04
CA LYS A 48 -3.19 4.06 7.82
C LYS A 48 -1.86 3.36 8.12
N ASP A 49 -1.76 2.06 7.82
CA ASP A 49 -0.62 1.21 8.19
C ASP A 49 0.40 1.06 7.04
N TYR A 50 1.52 0.37 7.29
CA TYR A 50 2.64 0.17 6.37
C TYR A 50 2.24 -0.21 4.92
N GLY A 51 1.20 -1.02 4.76
CA GLY A 51 0.68 -1.46 3.46
C GLY A 51 -0.53 -0.68 2.95
N GLY A 52 -0.83 0.49 3.53
CA GLY A 52 -2.07 1.23 3.36
C GLY A 52 -2.41 1.60 1.93
N ILE A 53 -1.42 1.92 1.11
CA ILE A 53 -1.60 2.20 -0.33
C ILE A 53 -2.17 0.99 -1.09
N TYR A 54 -1.84 -0.24 -0.67
CA TYR A 54 -2.37 -1.46 -1.27
C TYR A 54 -3.78 -1.78 -0.81
N VAL A 55 -4.13 -1.36 0.41
CA VAL A 55 -5.53 -1.40 0.87
C VAL A 55 -6.37 -0.47 0.01
N LEU A 56 -5.92 0.78 -0.20
CA LEU A 56 -6.61 1.72 -1.07
C LEU A 56 -6.74 1.18 -2.51
N PHE A 57 -5.70 0.57 -3.05
CA PHE A 57 -5.72 -0.03 -4.39
C PHE A 57 -6.80 -1.11 -4.52
N LYS A 58 -6.88 -2.02 -3.54
CA LYS A 58 -7.89 -3.08 -3.52
C LYS A 58 -9.31 -2.53 -3.37
N GLU A 59 -9.49 -1.48 -2.58
CA GLU A 59 -10.78 -0.83 -2.38
C GLU A 59 -11.22 -0.04 -3.63
N ASN A 60 -10.30 0.68 -4.26
CA ASN A 60 -10.57 1.52 -5.42
C ASN A 60 -9.29 1.82 -6.23
N ASP A 61 -9.09 1.06 -7.31
CA ASP A 61 -7.96 1.21 -8.24
C ASP A 61 -7.90 2.61 -8.86
N LEU A 62 -9.00 3.09 -9.44
CA LEU A 62 -9.05 4.39 -10.13
C LEU A 62 -8.64 5.54 -9.20
N LYS A 63 -9.22 5.56 -7.99
CA LYS A 63 -8.90 6.57 -6.98
C LYS A 63 -7.44 6.47 -6.51
N THR A 64 -6.88 5.26 -6.47
CA THR A 64 -5.46 5.07 -6.14
C THR A 64 -4.55 5.66 -7.21
N LYS A 65 -4.85 5.42 -8.49
CA LYS A 65 -4.10 5.98 -9.62
C LYS A 65 -4.13 7.50 -9.63
N GLU A 66 -5.31 8.09 -9.44
CA GLU A 66 -5.48 9.54 -9.30
C GLU A 66 -4.68 10.09 -8.11
N TYR A 67 -4.74 9.39 -6.97
CA TYR A 67 -3.99 9.76 -5.78
C TYR A 67 -2.48 9.73 -6.01
N LEU A 68 -1.93 8.67 -6.61
CA LEU A 68 -0.50 8.57 -6.92
C LEU A 68 -0.04 9.70 -7.87
N LYS A 69 -0.83 10.01 -8.89
CA LYS A 69 -0.57 11.17 -9.77
C LYS A 69 -0.60 12.49 -9.02
N SER A 70 -1.53 12.66 -8.07
CA SER A 70 -1.57 13.85 -7.24
C SER A 70 -0.30 14.03 -6.39
N LEU A 71 0.34 12.93 -5.95
CA LEU A 71 1.59 12.98 -5.17
C LEU A 71 2.78 13.47 -5.99
N LEU A 72 2.81 13.12 -7.28
CA LEU A 72 3.85 13.58 -8.21
C LEU A 72 3.82 15.11 -8.38
N LEU A 73 2.63 15.70 -8.30
CA LEU A 73 2.41 17.14 -8.47
C LEU A 73 2.60 17.95 -7.17
N ARG A 74 2.72 17.29 -6.02
CA ARG A 74 2.90 18.02 -4.75
C ARG A 74 4.27 18.70 -4.70
N PRO A 75 4.34 19.92 -4.13
CA PRO A 75 5.61 20.51 -3.74
C PRO A 75 6.40 19.53 -2.88
N LYS A 76 7.73 19.53 -3.04
CA LYS A 76 8.61 18.71 -2.21
C LYS A 76 9.03 19.51 -0.97
N GLU A 77 9.13 18.85 0.17
CA GLU A 77 9.63 19.41 1.42
C GLU A 77 10.75 18.54 2.00
N LYS A 78 11.64 19.14 2.79
CA LYS A 78 12.68 18.40 3.49
C LYS A 78 12.08 17.69 4.70
N LEU A 79 12.28 16.37 4.76
CA LEU A 79 11.95 15.54 5.91
C LEU A 79 13.23 15.01 6.54
N GLU A 80 13.43 15.29 7.83
CA GLU A 80 14.52 14.71 8.61
C GLU A 80 14.22 13.23 8.92
N VAL A 81 15.01 12.32 8.37
CA VAL A 81 14.83 10.87 8.53
C VAL A 81 15.68 10.30 9.67
N ASP A 82 16.78 11.00 9.97
CA ASP A 82 17.71 10.74 11.06
C ASP A 82 18.43 12.04 11.44
N LYS A 83 19.09 12.07 12.60
CA LYS A 83 19.71 13.28 13.15
C LYS A 83 20.66 13.93 12.14
N GLY A 84 20.30 15.12 11.65
CA GLY A 84 21.08 15.87 10.66
C GLY A 84 21.04 15.30 9.24
N VAL A 85 20.18 14.32 8.97
CA VAL A 85 19.99 13.69 7.66
C VAL A 85 18.57 13.95 7.17
N SER A 86 18.45 14.70 6.08
CA SER A 86 17.16 15.04 5.47
C SER A 86 17.08 14.57 4.03
N VAL A 87 15.88 14.20 3.61
CA VAL A 87 15.54 13.82 2.21
C VAL A 87 14.36 14.66 1.74
N ASN A 88 14.23 14.88 0.43
CA ASN A 88 13.06 15.57 -0.11
C ASN A 88 11.93 14.58 -0.39
N VAL A 89 10.72 14.92 0.07
CA VAL A 89 9.51 14.10 -0.09
C VAL A 89 8.34 14.97 -0.52
N PRO A 90 7.27 14.41 -1.13
CA PRO A 90 6.02 15.14 -1.31
C PRO A 90 5.53 15.74 0.01
N GLN A 91 5.04 16.97 -0.04
CA GLN A 91 4.52 17.65 1.13
C GLN A 91 3.48 16.81 1.87
N GLY A 92 3.60 16.75 3.19
CA GLY A 92 2.73 15.98 4.08
C GLY A 92 3.28 14.62 4.49
N PHE A 93 4.42 14.20 3.94
CA PHE A 93 5.03 12.93 4.32
C PHE A 93 5.75 13.02 5.67
N ILE A 94 5.57 11.99 6.49
CA ILE A 94 6.30 11.78 7.75
C ILE A 94 6.81 10.35 7.82
N LEU A 95 7.71 10.07 8.76
CA LEU A 95 8.07 8.71 9.13
C LEU A 95 7.24 8.22 10.31
N LYS A 96 6.65 7.03 10.17
CA LYS A 96 6.08 6.25 11.26
C LYS A 96 6.98 5.08 11.60
N LYS A 97 6.91 4.60 12.85
CA LYS A 97 7.64 3.41 13.29
C LYS A 97 6.76 2.18 13.14
N ASP A 98 7.36 1.09 12.68
CA ASP A 98 6.79 -0.25 12.73
C ASP A 98 7.88 -1.22 13.20
N GLY A 99 7.81 -1.63 14.46
CA GLY A 99 8.89 -2.34 15.14
C GLY A 99 10.20 -1.55 15.15
N LYS A 100 11.25 -2.12 14.53
CA LYS A 100 12.58 -1.50 14.42
C LYS A 100 12.72 -0.57 13.22
N SER A 101 11.86 -0.74 12.22
CA SER A 101 11.95 -0.01 10.95
C SER A 101 11.08 1.25 10.99
N LYS A 102 11.40 2.22 10.11
CA LYS A 102 10.52 3.36 9.84
C LYS A 102 9.94 3.24 8.43
N TYR A 103 8.73 3.74 8.23
CA TYR A 103 8.09 3.77 6.92
C TYR A 103 7.47 5.13 6.62
N PHE A 104 7.34 5.45 5.34
CA PHE A 104 6.78 6.70 4.89
C PHE A 104 5.25 6.71 4.96
N TYR A 105 4.69 7.81 5.43
CA TYR A 105 3.25 7.98 5.65
C TYR A 105 2.80 9.36 5.20
N ASP A 106 1.80 9.40 4.30
CA ASP A 106 1.13 10.65 3.92
C ASP A 106 0.12 11.04 5.00
N LYS A 107 0.45 12.05 5.80
CA LYS A 107 -0.42 12.51 6.89
C LYS A 107 -1.65 13.27 6.40
N ILE A 108 -1.64 13.79 5.17
CA ILE A 108 -2.76 14.55 4.62
C ILE A 108 -3.91 13.61 4.25
N ASN A 109 -3.60 12.46 3.65
CA ASN A 109 -4.60 11.48 3.20
C ASN A 109 -4.70 10.25 4.12
N GLU A 110 -3.89 10.25 5.16
CA GLU A 110 -3.76 9.18 6.15
C GLU A 110 -3.43 7.82 5.51
N ILE A 111 -2.44 7.78 4.62
CA ILE A 111 -2.05 6.58 3.85
C ILE A 111 -0.62 6.18 4.16
N GLY A 112 -0.40 4.94 4.59
CA GLY A 112 0.95 4.39 4.74
C GLY A 112 1.48 3.75 3.47
N PHE A 113 2.79 3.87 3.29
CA PHE A 113 3.52 3.36 2.14
C PHE A 113 4.54 2.31 2.58
N SER A 114 4.67 1.27 1.77
CA SER A 114 5.68 0.22 1.94
C SER A 114 7.07 0.65 1.44
N ILE A 115 7.45 1.89 1.78
CA ILE A 115 8.75 2.49 1.54
C ILE A 115 9.43 2.55 2.90
N ILE A 116 10.52 1.80 3.07
CA ILE A 116 11.16 1.60 4.37
C ILE A 116 12.42 2.45 4.46
N TYR A 117 12.70 2.99 5.63
CA TYR A 117 14.00 3.53 6.03
C TYR A 117 14.58 2.72 7.18
N ASP A 118 15.68 2.02 6.95
CA ASP A 118 16.32 1.14 7.95
C ASP A 118 17.80 0.80 7.61
N ASP A 119 18.49 0.12 8.52
CA ASP A 119 19.86 -0.42 8.37
C ASP A 119 19.89 -1.92 8.02
N ASN A 120 18.90 -2.37 7.24
CA ASN A 120 18.70 -3.78 6.95
C ASN A 120 19.90 -4.44 6.25
N SER A 121 20.53 -5.42 6.91
CA SER A 121 21.73 -6.10 6.42
C SER A 121 21.55 -6.84 5.10
N LYS A 122 20.33 -7.31 4.78
CA LYS A 122 20.05 -7.96 3.48
C LYS A 122 20.03 -6.92 2.37
N ILE A 123 19.37 -5.78 2.60
CA ILE A 123 19.35 -4.66 1.64
C ILE A 123 20.76 -4.13 1.39
N LYS A 124 21.60 -4.06 2.43
CA LYS A 124 23.02 -3.74 2.27
C LYS A 124 23.72 -4.70 1.29
N LYS A 125 23.59 -6.02 1.49
CA LYS A 125 24.17 -7.03 0.60
C LYS A 125 23.66 -6.93 -0.83
N VAL A 126 22.36 -6.68 -1.04
CA VAL A 126 21.80 -6.47 -2.39
C VAL A 126 22.44 -5.23 -3.03
N TYR A 127 22.53 -4.12 -2.29
CA TYR A 127 23.11 -2.88 -2.78
C TYR A 127 24.60 -3.01 -3.13
N GLU A 128 25.35 -3.73 -2.32
CA GLU A 128 26.79 -3.99 -2.50
C GLU A 128 27.08 -5.10 -3.51
N ASN A 129 26.02 -5.72 -4.07
CA ASN A 129 26.10 -6.84 -5.02
C ASN A 129 26.81 -8.08 -4.43
N GLU A 130 26.63 -8.30 -3.14
CA GLU A 130 27.16 -9.44 -2.37
C GLU A 130 26.07 -10.45 -1.99
N ASP A 131 24.82 -10.18 -2.35
CA ASP A 131 23.69 -11.04 -1.97
C ASP A 131 23.61 -12.31 -2.85
N LEU A 132 24.05 -13.42 -2.27
CA LEU A 132 23.97 -14.75 -2.88
C LEU A 132 22.59 -15.41 -2.71
N THR A 133 21.73 -14.91 -1.81
CA THR A 133 20.41 -15.46 -1.52
C THR A 133 19.43 -15.13 -2.64
N TYR A 134 19.34 -13.87 -3.04
CA TYR A 134 18.39 -13.45 -4.09
C TYR A 134 18.96 -13.53 -5.50
N LYS A 135 20.28 -13.66 -5.66
CA LYS A 135 21.02 -13.51 -6.92
C LYS A 135 20.44 -12.37 -7.76
N THR A 136 20.78 -11.14 -7.37
CA THR A 136 20.23 -9.97 -8.01
C THR A 136 21.12 -9.43 -9.12
N LYS A 137 20.49 -8.84 -10.13
CA LYS A 137 21.17 -8.06 -11.17
C LYS A 137 20.73 -6.61 -11.14
N LEU A 138 21.69 -5.69 -11.09
CA LEU A 138 21.40 -4.27 -11.29
C LEU A 138 20.92 -4.04 -12.73
N ILE A 139 19.71 -3.49 -12.87
CA ILE A 139 19.10 -3.22 -14.19
C ILE A 139 18.89 -1.74 -14.47
N SER A 140 18.97 -0.88 -13.44
CA SER A 140 18.83 0.57 -13.60
C SER A 140 19.45 1.30 -12.43
N GLU A 141 20.12 2.42 -12.72
CA GLU A 141 20.61 3.37 -11.73
C GLU A 141 20.38 4.79 -12.23
N LYS A 142 19.74 5.62 -11.39
CA LYS A 142 19.50 7.04 -11.69
C LYS A 142 19.45 7.84 -10.40
N LYS A 143 20.23 8.94 -10.33
CA LYS A 143 20.37 9.79 -9.13
C LYS A 143 20.60 9.00 -7.82
N GLY A 144 21.39 7.92 -7.89
CA GLY A 144 21.69 7.04 -6.76
C GLY A 144 20.57 6.08 -6.35
N ALA A 145 19.38 6.17 -6.96
CA ALA A 145 18.33 5.16 -6.85
C ALA A 145 18.65 4.00 -7.80
N ARG A 146 18.65 2.78 -7.28
CA ARG A 146 19.01 1.56 -8.00
C ARG A 146 17.86 0.57 -8.02
N ILE A 147 17.70 -0.11 -9.16
CA ILE A 147 16.73 -1.19 -9.34
C ILE A 147 17.48 -2.50 -9.54
N TYR A 148 17.29 -3.43 -8.62
CA TYR A 148 17.87 -4.76 -8.66
C TYR A 148 16.78 -5.78 -9.01
N LYS A 149 17.01 -6.56 -10.05
CA LYS A 149 16.12 -7.64 -10.50
C LYS A 149 16.52 -8.94 -9.81
N VAL A 150 15.57 -9.67 -9.23
CA VAL A 150 15.81 -11.02 -8.69
C VAL A 150 15.91 -12.00 -9.86
N GLU A 151 17.00 -12.76 -9.94
CA GLU A 151 17.22 -13.78 -10.97
C GLU A 151 16.89 -15.19 -10.48
N ASP A 152 17.11 -15.46 -9.18
CA ASP A 152 16.86 -16.76 -8.58
C ASP A 152 15.74 -16.67 -7.53
N LYS A 153 14.64 -17.38 -7.81
CA LYS A 153 13.41 -17.32 -6.99
C LYS A 153 13.36 -18.40 -5.90
N VAL A 154 14.41 -19.21 -5.76
CA VAL A 154 14.39 -20.45 -4.98
C VAL A 154 14.18 -20.23 -3.47
N GLU A 155 14.55 -19.08 -2.90
CA GLU A 155 14.25 -18.72 -1.49
C GLU A 155 13.31 -17.52 -1.30
N SER A 156 12.94 -16.83 -2.37
CA SER A 156 12.28 -15.53 -2.26
C SER A 156 10.77 -15.64 -2.39
N GLN A 157 10.09 -15.49 -1.25
CA GLN A 157 8.77 -14.85 -1.12
C GLN A 157 8.51 -13.92 -2.31
N ASN A 158 7.65 -14.25 -3.29
CA ASN A 158 7.07 -13.42 -4.38
C ASN A 158 7.72 -12.06 -4.77
N ILE A 159 9.03 -11.82 -4.62
CA ILE A 159 9.70 -10.53 -4.85
C ILE A 159 10.26 -10.56 -6.27
N ASP A 160 9.87 -9.56 -7.04
CA ASP A 160 10.31 -9.37 -8.41
C ASP A 160 11.61 -8.58 -8.48
N SER A 161 11.69 -7.51 -7.69
CA SER A 161 12.79 -6.56 -7.70
C SER A 161 12.85 -5.72 -6.43
N PHE A 162 14.00 -5.10 -6.21
CA PHE A 162 14.24 -4.13 -5.15
C PHE A 162 14.49 -2.75 -5.77
N LEU A 163 13.85 -1.72 -5.22
CA LEU A 163 14.26 -0.33 -5.41
C LEU A 163 15.02 0.09 -4.15
N ILE A 164 16.26 0.53 -4.28
CA ILE A 164 17.13 0.84 -3.15
C ILE A 164 17.87 2.16 -3.40
N LYS A 165 17.92 3.03 -2.40
CA LYS A 165 18.80 4.21 -2.35
C LYS A 165 19.54 4.24 -1.02
N LYS A 166 20.88 4.26 -1.08
CA LYS A 166 21.72 4.47 0.10
C LYS A 166 21.62 5.93 0.50
N ILE A 167 21.40 6.20 1.79
CA ILE A 167 21.33 7.55 2.34
C ILE A 167 22.68 7.89 2.98
N LEU A 168 22.86 7.57 4.26
CA LEU A 168 24.08 7.80 5.04
C LEU A 168 24.19 6.71 6.12
N ASN A 169 25.41 6.47 6.63
CA ASN A 169 25.67 5.57 7.76
C ASN A 169 25.08 4.16 7.59
N ASP A 170 25.24 3.57 6.40
CA ASP A 170 24.67 2.26 6.04
C ASP A 170 23.16 2.13 6.25
N LYS A 171 22.44 3.25 6.18
CA LYS A 171 20.98 3.27 6.12
C LYS A 171 20.50 3.45 4.69
N TYR A 172 19.40 2.77 4.41
CA TYR A 172 18.83 2.67 3.08
C TYR A 172 17.37 3.06 3.12
N ILE A 173 16.92 3.73 2.05
CA ILE A 173 15.50 3.75 1.71
C ILE A 173 15.27 2.68 0.66
N TYR A 174 14.28 1.81 0.88
CA TYR A 174 14.03 0.70 -0.04
C TYR A 174 12.57 0.29 -0.14
N ILE A 175 12.25 -0.32 -1.27
CA ILE A 175 10.93 -0.83 -1.64
C ILE A 175 11.10 -2.25 -2.18
N TYR A 176 10.31 -3.19 -1.67
CA TYR A 176 10.15 -4.51 -2.26
C TYR A 176 9.02 -4.46 -3.29
N LEU A 177 9.31 -4.79 -4.54
CA LEU A 177 8.30 -4.94 -5.58
C LEU A 177 7.95 -6.42 -5.70
N TYR A 178 6.68 -6.76 -5.44
CA TYR A 178 6.25 -8.15 -5.43
C TYR A 178 5.52 -8.53 -6.73
N VAL A 179 5.79 -9.73 -7.23
CA VAL A 179 5.12 -10.35 -8.37
C VAL A 179 3.60 -10.39 -8.13
N ASN A 180 3.18 -10.92 -6.98
CA ASN A 180 1.76 -11.12 -6.70
C ASN A 180 1.00 -9.81 -6.39
N ARG A 181 1.71 -8.69 -6.14
CA ARG A 181 1.08 -7.38 -5.95
C ARG A 181 0.82 -6.66 -7.27
N ASN A 182 1.37 -7.18 -8.38
CA ASN A 182 1.37 -6.49 -9.67
C ASN A 182 1.94 -5.06 -9.59
N ASP A 183 2.81 -4.76 -8.61
CA ASP A 183 3.36 -3.42 -8.37
C ASP A 183 3.97 -2.83 -9.65
N LYS A 184 4.68 -3.67 -10.42
CA LYS A 184 5.32 -3.31 -11.69
C LYS A 184 4.33 -3.12 -12.85
N ASN A 185 3.20 -3.81 -12.79
CA ASN A 185 2.19 -3.82 -13.85
C ASN A 185 1.19 -2.67 -13.72
N ILE A 186 1.28 -1.89 -12.63
CA ILE A 186 0.53 -0.66 -12.44
C ILE A 186 1.50 0.51 -12.68
N PRO A 187 1.43 1.18 -13.84
CA PRO A 187 2.37 2.23 -14.21
C PRO A 187 2.48 3.34 -13.16
N GLU A 188 1.36 3.75 -12.56
CA GLU A 188 1.32 4.82 -11.56
C GLU A 188 2.13 4.51 -10.30
N PHE A 189 2.17 3.25 -9.85
CA PHE A 189 3.01 2.86 -8.70
C PHE A 189 4.49 2.98 -9.06
N MET A 190 4.89 2.44 -10.21
CA MET A 190 6.28 2.51 -10.65
C MET A 190 6.74 3.93 -10.96
N GLU A 191 5.87 4.75 -11.53
CA GLU A 191 6.12 6.16 -11.78
C GLU A 191 6.35 6.91 -10.46
N PHE A 192 5.43 6.76 -9.50
CA PHE A 192 5.56 7.36 -8.18
C PHE A 192 6.81 6.87 -7.43
N TYR A 193 7.07 5.56 -7.39
CA TYR A 193 8.23 5.01 -6.69
C TYR A 193 9.54 5.46 -7.31
N LYS A 194 9.64 5.56 -8.63
CA LYS A 194 10.83 6.10 -9.29
C LYS A 194 11.00 7.58 -8.99
N ASP A 195 9.95 8.41 -9.14
CA ASP A 195 10.03 9.83 -8.83
C ASP A 195 10.42 10.07 -7.36
N PHE A 196 9.79 9.33 -6.44
CA PHE A 196 10.08 9.41 -5.02
C PHE A 196 11.56 9.10 -4.78
N MET A 197 12.05 7.94 -5.23
CA MET A 197 13.42 7.50 -4.98
C MET A 197 14.48 8.40 -5.65
N GLU A 198 14.23 8.85 -6.87
CA GLU A 198 15.15 9.70 -7.63
C GLU A 198 15.27 11.10 -7.02
N ASN A 199 14.24 11.59 -6.32
CA ASN A 199 14.22 12.94 -5.74
C ASN A 199 14.37 12.99 -4.21
N LEU A 200 14.54 11.85 -3.54
CA LEU A 200 15.02 11.78 -2.13
C LEU A 200 16.27 12.61 -1.91
#